data_AF-A0A3A0BR37-F1
#
_entry.id   AF-A0A3A0BR37-F1
#
_cell.length_a   1.000
_cell.length_b   1.000
_cell.length_c   1.000
_cell.angle_alpha   90.00
_cell.angle_beta   90.00
_cell.angle_gamma   90.00
#
_symmetry.space_group_name_H-M   'P 1'
#
loop_
_entity.id
_entity.type
_entity.pdbx_description
1 polymer ?
#
loop_
_entity_poly.entity_id
_entity_poly.type
_entity_poly.pdbx_seq_one_letter_code
_entity_poly.pdbx_strand_id
1 'polypeptide(L)'
;MKERIWQHGAALLLAALLLAGCGRGGNEPTPTPTKTPDSAQTGSSQEPQVAAATTPAPATDPQATPTPPAATPTPSEKMVAVVDADVLNVRRTPSPDGELVQTVDRGQQFDVIGRSQDGGWIQIGQEGRELGWVSAEFIALQTVATGAGDAAEAPAGGGETGGAAAQPPAQQPAAGGGNYLPATMRSPDFGAQAFLWWRPEIADRDLTLMKEANFDWVKQAFAWETIEGSGKGQFDWSIADRVVTHVNGAGLKLLARLSSDPELTNFWAGHPPANADNFADFAFAVASRYNCTPQAVGCIQAYQVWNEPNLAREWGNNRPNPAQYAEFLG
;
A
#
# COMPACT_ATOMS: atom_id res chain seq x y z
N MET A 1 73.25 -23.98 25.97
CA MET A 1 72.57 -23.01 25.07
C MET A 1 72.27 -23.71 23.75
N LYS A 2 71.25 -23.27 23.01
CA LYS A 2 70.75 -23.93 21.79
C LYS A 2 71.73 -23.78 20.62
N GLU A 3 71.73 -24.72 19.67
CA GLU A 3 71.77 -24.50 18.20
C GLU A 3 71.63 -25.85 17.43
N ARG A 4 70.56 -25.94 16.64
CA ARG A 4 70.39 -26.49 15.28
C ARG A 4 71.04 -27.82 14.82
N ILE A 5 70.16 -28.75 14.42
CA ILE A 5 70.37 -29.72 13.33
C ILE A 5 69.07 -29.79 12.51
N TRP A 6 69.10 -29.42 11.23
CA TRP A 6 68.97 -30.34 10.06
C TRP A 6 68.78 -29.56 8.74
N GLN A 7 69.32 -30.10 7.65
CA GLN A 7 69.17 -29.60 6.28
C GLN A 7 68.94 -30.79 5.32
N HIS A 8 68.49 -30.46 4.10
CA HIS A 8 68.32 -31.34 2.94
C HIS A 8 67.09 -32.28 3.02
N GLY A 9 66.38 -32.57 1.93
CA GLY A 9 66.48 -32.06 0.57
C GLY A 9 66.00 -33.09 -0.48
N ALA A 10 65.48 -32.59 -1.61
CA ALA A 10 65.13 -33.32 -2.85
C ALA A 10 63.88 -34.23 -2.87
N ALA A 11 62.90 -33.81 -3.67
CA ALA A 11 62.04 -34.68 -4.49
C ALA A 11 61.68 -33.91 -5.77
N LEU A 12 61.85 -34.54 -6.94
CA LEU A 12 61.69 -33.93 -8.26
C LEU A 12 61.22 -35.01 -9.24
N LEU A 13 60.06 -34.85 -9.88
CA LEU A 13 59.67 -35.61 -11.07
C LEU A 13 58.57 -34.88 -11.85
N LEU A 14 58.79 -34.66 -13.14
CA LEU A 14 57.82 -34.12 -14.09
C LEU A 14 57.01 -35.26 -14.73
N ALA A 15 55.76 -34.98 -15.09
CA ALA A 15 55.19 -35.41 -16.37
C ALA A 15 54.05 -34.44 -16.77
N ALA A 16 53.90 -34.14 -18.06
CA ALA A 16 52.88 -33.25 -18.60
C ALA A 16 52.20 -33.88 -19.83
N LEU A 17 50.95 -33.51 -20.12
CA LEU A 17 50.39 -33.53 -21.48
C LEU A 17 49.25 -32.49 -21.63
N LEU A 18 48.96 -32.10 -22.88
CA LEU A 18 48.31 -30.84 -23.27
C LEU A 18 46.98 -31.01 -24.04
N LEU A 19 46.38 -29.84 -24.38
CA LEU A 19 45.28 -29.54 -25.34
C LEU A 19 43.86 -29.65 -24.76
N ALA A 20 42.89 -28.77 -25.08
CA ALA A 20 42.87 -27.48 -25.82
C ALA A 20 41.61 -26.67 -25.37
N GLY A 21 41.36 -25.39 -25.73
CA GLY A 21 42.04 -24.43 -26.60
C GLY A 21 41.29 -23.08 -26.64
N CYS A 22 41.72 -22.14 -27.51
CA CYS A 22 41.09 -20.88 -27.97
C CYS A 22 40.40 -19.94 -26.93
N GLY A 23 40.51 -18.61 -26.97
CA GLY A 23 41.08 -17.66 -27.93
C GLY A 23 40.52 -16.28 -27.56
N ARG A 24 41.32 -15.20 -27.64
CA ARG A 24 41.04 -13.95 -26.90
C ARG A 24 40.72 -12.77 -27.83
N GLY A 25 39.63 -12.04 -27.54
CA GLY A 25 39.46 -10.64 -27.94
C GLY A 25 38.22 -10.32 -28.80
N GLY A 26 37.56 -9.21 -28.48
CA GLY A 26 36.45 -8.63 -29.26
C GLY A 26 35.24 -8.24 -28.40
N ASN A 27 35.08 -6.96 -28.09
CA ASN A 27 33.85 -6.43 -27.50
C ASN A 27 32.81 -6.24 -28.61
N GLU A 28 31.60 -6.79 -28.45
CA GLU A 28 30.44 -6.33 -29.22
C GLU A 28 29.13 -6.59 -28.45
N PRO A 29 28.56 -5.57 -27.77
CA PRO A 29 27.17 -5.62 -27.35
C PRO A 29 26.25 -5.26 -28.52
N THR A 30 25.44 -6.22 -28.96
CA THR A 30 24.44 -6.10 -30.03
C THR A 30 23.52 -4.88 -29.86
N PRO A 31 23.40 -3.97 -30.86
CA PRO A 31 22.43 -2.88 -30.80
C PRO A 31 21.02 -3.39 -31.09
N THR A 32 20.10 -3.21 -30.13
CA THR A 32 18.65 -3.43 -30.31
C THR A 32 17.90 -2.34 -29.52
N PRO A 33 16.70 -1.90 -29.95
CA PRO A 33 16.62 -0.85 -30.97
C PRO A 33 15.90 0.40 -30.47
N THR A 34 16.40 1.58 -30.82
CA THR A 34 15.66 2.84 -30.62
C THR A 34 14.40 2.85 -31.48
N LYS A 35 13.25 3.19 -30.88
CA LYS A 35 12.04 3.54 -31.65
C LYS A 35 11.31 4.75 -31.06
N THR A 36 11.77 5.93 -31.46
CA THR A 36 10.93 7.13 -31.52
C THR A 36 10.08 7.08 -32.79
N PRO A 37 8.80 7.46 -32.74
CA PRO A 37 8.14 8.11 -33.86
C PRO A 37 7.92 9.60 -33.57
N ASP A 38 8.22 10.41 -34.57
CA ASP A 38 7.94 11.86 -34.66
C ASP A 38 6.55 12.08 -35.28
N SER A 39 5.83 13.13 -34.88
CA SER A 39 4.93 13.92 -35.76
C SER A 39 4.34 15.18 -35.09
N ALA A 40 4.96 16.31 -35.42
CA ALA A 40 4.42 17.65 -35.66
C ALA A 40 2.90 17.99 -35.47
N GLN A 41 2.70 19.08 -34.70
CA GLN A 41 1.90 20.30 -34.96
C GLN A 41 0.52 20.29 -35.68
N THR A 42 -0.47 20.88 -34.99
CA THR A 42 -1.42 21.93 -35.47
C THR A 42 -2.15 22.52 -34.23
N GLY A 43 -2.62 23.76 -34.12
CA GLY A 43 -2.47 24.99 -34.91
C GLY A 43 -3.58 26.02 -34.56
N SER A 44 -3.23 27.22 -34.08
CA SER A 44 -4.11 28.37 -33.70
C SER A 44 -5.16 28.14 -32.60
N SER A 45 -5.34 28.98 -31.55
CA SER A 45 -5.43 30.45 -31.42
C SER A 45 -6.83 31.02 -31.70
N GLN A 46 -7.58 31.34 -30.63
CA GLN A 46 -8.19 32.66 -30.47
C GLN A 46 -8.60 32.98 -29.02
N GLU A 47 -8.26 34.18 -28.57
CA GLU A 47 -8.74 34.85 -27.36
C GLU A 47 -9.75 35.94 -27.77
N PRO A 48 -10.70 36.30 -26.89
CA PRO A 48 -10.89 37.73 -26.65
C PRO A 48 -11.09 38.12 -25.16
N GLN A 49 -10.39 39.18 -24.74
CA GLN A 49 -10.78 40.07 -23.62
C GLN A 49 -12.16 40.71 -23.92
N VAL A 50 -12.94 41.36 -23.05
CA VAL A 50 -12.72 42.29 -21.91
C VAL A 50 -14.03 42.29 -21.06
N ALA A 51 -14.25 42.93 -19.89
CA ALA A 51 -13.55 43.96 -19.11
C ALA A 51 -13.76 43.75 -17.58
N ALA A 52 -13.63 44.80 -16.75
CA ALA A 52 -13.72 44.76 -15.29
C ALA A 52 -14.92 45.51 -14.67
N ALA A 53 -15.19 45.13 -13.42
CA ALA A 53 -16.09 45.65 -12.38
C ALA A 53 -16.51 47.15 -12.35
N THR A 54 -17.73 47.38 -11.82
CA THR A 54 -18.03 48.45 -10.82
C THR A 54 -19.25 48.11 -9.95
N THR A 55 -19.14 48.33 -8.65
CA THR A 55 -20.27 48.54 -7.69
C THR A 55 -20.30 50.04 -7.31
N PRO A 56 -21.42 50.63 -6.84
CA PRO A 56 -21.76 50.58 -5.41
C PRO A 56 -23.29 50.49 -5.08
N ALA A 57 -23.58 50.36 -3.78
CA ALA A 57 -24.90 50.18 -3.12
C ALA A 57 -25.57 51.57 -2.79
N PRO A 58 -26.57 51.74 -1.87
CA PRO A 58 -27.30 50.79 -0.99
C PRO A 58 -28.82 51.07 -0.77
N ALA A 59 -29.41 50.33 0.21
CA ALA A 59 -30.65 50.60 0.96
C ALA A 59 -31.99 50.26 0.23
N THR A 60 -33.10 49.87 0.88
CA THR A 60 -33.50 49.77 2.30
C THR A 60 -34.40 48.54 2.54
N ASP A 61 -34.37 47.99 3.76
CA ASP A 61 -35.45 47.19 4.37
C ASP A 61 -36.11 48.03 5.50
N PRO A 62 -37.27 47.67 6.11
CA PRO A 62 -38.19 46.57 5.78
C PRO A 62 -39.69 46.97 5.75
N GLN A 63 -40.53 46.19 5.06
CA GLN A 63 -41.94 46.05 5.49
C GLN A 63 -42.56 44.69 5.08
N ALA A 64 -43.10 43.98 6.08
CA ALA A 64 -43.63 42.62 5.92
C ALA A 64 -45.08 42.57 5.38
N THR A 65 -45.41 41.48 4.68
CA THR A 65 -46.73 40.79 4.52
C THR A 65 -46.76 40.08 3.14
N PRO A 66 -47.38 38.89 2.95
CA PRO A 66 -47.76 37.82 3.89
C PRO A 66 -46.93 36.53 3.65
N THR A 67 -47.02 35.56 4.56
CA THR A 67 -46.40 34.23 4.40
C THR A 67 -47.07 33.45 3.24
N PRO A 68 -46.32 33.01 2.20
CA PRO A 68 -46.83 32.03 1.24
C PRO A 68 -47.12 30.69 1.94
N PRO A 69 -48.03 29.84 1.43
CA PRO A 69 -48.16 28.48 1.93
C PRO A 69 -46.79 27.79 1.81
N ALA A 70 -46.39 27.06 2.85
CA ALA A 70 -45.09 26.41 2.92
C ALA A 70 -44.83 25.63 1.64
N ALA A 71 -43.75 25.99 0.92
CA ALA A 71 -43.35 25.26 -0.27
C ALA A 71 -43.14 23.81 0.15
N THR A 72 -43.96 22.90 -0.41
CA THR A 72 -43.66 21.46 -0.37
C THR A 72 -42.22 21.33 -0.84
N PRO A 73 -41.32 20.68 -0.07
CA PRO A 73 -39.93 20.59 -0.47
C PRO A 73 -39.89 19.92 -1.83
N THR A 74 -39.48 20.67 -2.87
CA THR A 74 -39.22 20.10 -4.18
C THR A 74 -38.23 18.97 -3.96
N PRO A 75 -38.54 17.71 -4.31
CA PRO A 75 -37.64 16.61 -4.04
C PRO A 75 -36.29 16.89 -4.70
N SER A 76 -35.25 17.02 -3.88
CA SER A 76 -33.90 17.20 -4.40
C SER A 76 -33.43 15.88 -4.99
N GLU A 77 -33.58 15.75 -6.29
CA GLU A 77 -33.11 14.61 -7.07
C GLU A 77 -31.58 14.65 -7.16
N LYS A 78 -30.95 13.54 -6.79
CA LYS A 78 -29.51 13.34 -6.87
C LYS A 78 -29.21 12.18 -7.81
N MET A 79 -28.23 12.35 -8.70
CA MET A 79 -27.71 11.22 -9.48
C MET A 79 -26.72 10.41 -8.66
N VAL A 80 -26.92 9.10 -8.69
CA VAL A 80 -26.10 8.08 -8.03
C VAL A 80 -25.51 7.17 -9.10
N ALA A 81 -24.21 6.90 -8.97
CA ALA A 81 -23.48 5.92 -9.75
C ALA A 81 -23.53 4.58 -9.01
N VAL A 82 -24.20 3.59 -9.60
CA VAL A 82 -24.19 2.20 -9.10
C VAL A 82 -23.19 1.40 -9.93
N VAL A 83 -22.26 0.71 -9.28
CA VAL A 83 -21.23 -0.09 -9.96
C VAL A 83 -21.85 -1.36 -10.57
N ASP A 84 -21.65 -1.58 -11.87
CA ASP A 84 -22.18 -2.75 -12.61
C ASP A 84 -21.10 -3.77 -13.02
N ALA A 85 -19.81 -3.40 -12.95
CA ALA A 85 -18.71 -4.36 -13.01
C ALA A 85 -18.50 -5.07 -11.67
N ASP A 86 -18.02 -6.33 -11.70
CA ASP A 86 -17.69 -7.09 -10.47
C ASP A 86 -16.73 -6.32 -9.55
N VAL A 87 -15.71 -5.71 -10.15
CA VAL A 87 -14.78 -4.76 -9.52
C VAL A 87 -14.49 -3.65 -10.54
N LEU A 88 -14.50 -2.39 -10.10
CA LEU A 88 -14.24 -1.20 -10.90
C LEU A 88 -13.15 -0.32 -10.28
N ASN A 89 -12.23 0.15 -11.12
CA ASN A 89 -11.12 1.02 -10.71
C ASN A 89 -11.57 2.47 -10.57
N VAL A 90 -11.36 3.07 -9.40
CA VAL A 90 -11.45 4.52 -9.16
C VAL A 90 -10.06 5.12 -9.32
N ARG A 91 -9.92 6.09 -10.22
CA ARG A 91 -8.64 6.67 -10.62
C ARG A 91 -8.56 8.17 -10.32
N ARG A 92 -7.36 8.70 -10.11
CA ARG A 92 -7.15 10.13 -9.81
C ARG A 92 -7.46 11.03 -11.01
N THR A 93 -7.41 10.48 -12.23
CA THR A 93 -7.74 11.18 -13.48
C THR A 93 -8.65 10.33 -14.37
N PRO A 94 -9.46 10.95 -15.26
CA PRO A 94 -10.33 10.24 -16.20
C PRO A 94 -9.52 9.65 -17.36
N SER A 95 -8.73 8.62 -17.06
CA SER A 95 -7.83 7.93 -18.00
C SER A 95 -7.62 6.48 -17.56
N PRO A 96 -7.54 5.49 -18.48
CA PRO A 96 -7.23 4.11 -18.11
C PRO A 96 -5.83 3.96 -17.49
N ASP A 97 -4.93 4.89 -17.79
CA ASP A 97 -3.56 4.96 -17.24
C ASP A 97 -3.47 5.86 -15.99
N GLY A 98 -4.59 6.46 -15.57
CA GLY A 98 -4.65 7.31 -14.37
C GLY A 98 -4.32 6.53 -13.10
N GLU A 99 -3.60 7.16 -12.17
CA GLU A 99 -3.24 6.56 -10.87
C GLU A 99 -4.47 5.94 -10.20
N LEU A 100 -4.36 4.66 -9.82
CA LEU A 100 -5.42 3.95 -9.12
C LEU A 100 -5.52 4.47 -7.68
N VAL A 101 -6.64 5.09 -7.33
CA VAL A 101 -6.93 5.58 -5.97
C VAL A 101 -7.46 4.43 -5.11
N GLN A 102 -8.47 3.71 -5.63
CA GLN A 102 -9.08 2.55 -4.98
C GLN A 102 -9.84 1.69 -5.99
N THR A 103 -10.39 0.57 -5.54
CA THR A 103 -11.36 -0.24 -6.28
C THR A 103 -12.71 -0.23 -5.56
N VAL A 104 -13.80 -0.43 -6.31
CA VAL A 104 -15.18 -0.47 -5.82
C VAL A 104 -15.92 -1.66 -6.43
N ASP A 105 -16.79 -2.31 -5.65
CA ASP A 105 -17.42 -3.59 -6.00
C ASP A 105 -18.82 -3.42 -6.62
N ARG A 106 -19.30 -4.42 -7.37
CA ARG A 106 -20.66 -4.41 -7.95
C ARG A 106 -21.72 -4.07 -6.90
N GLY A 107 -22.61 -3.14 -7.24
CA GLY A 107 -23.73 -2.71 -6.42
C GLY A 107 -23.40 -1.63 -5.39
N GLN A 108 -22.13 -1.26 -5.20
CA GLN A 108 -21.77 -0.07 -4.44
C GLN A 108 -22.31 1.19 -5.13
N GLN A 109 -22.66 2.19 -4.31
CA GLN A 109 -23.35 3.40 -4.74
C GLN A 109 -22.56 4.64 -4.33
N PHE A 110 -22.35 5.54 -5.28
CA PHE A 110 -21.61 6.78 -5.06
C PHE A 110 -22.32 7.99 -5.64
N ASP A 111 -22.03 9.16 -5.11
CA ASP A 111 -22.58 10.43 -5.59
C ASP A 111 -21.96 10.79 -6.95
N VAL A 112 -22.77 11.08 -7.96
CA VAL A 112 -22.26 11.63 -9.23
C VAL A 112 -21.99 13.11 -9.03
N ILE A 113 -20.70 13.48 -8.97
CA ILE A 113 -20.26 14.87 -8.76
C ILE A 113 -19.76 15.53 -10.04
N GLY A 114 -19.45 14.75 -11.09
CA GLY A 114 -18.96 15.27 -12.37
C GLY A 114 -18.94 14.23 -13.48
N ARG A 115 -18.61 14.67 -14.70
CA ARG A 115 -18.33 13.82 -15.87
C ARG A 115 -17.21 14.43 -16.71
N SER A 116 -16.48 13.59 -17.44
CA SER A 116 -15.47 14.03 -18.39
C SER A 116 -16.13 14.64 -19.64
N GLN A 117 -15.38 15.47 -20.37
CA GLN A 117 -15.90 16.20 -21.54
C GLN A 117 -16.34 15.28 -22.69
N ASP A 118 -15.74 14.10 -22.80
CA ASP A 118 -16.10 13.02 -23.73
C ASP A 118 -17.23 12.11 -23.21
N GLY A 119 -17.66 12.28 -21.96
CA GLY A 119 -18.66 11.45 -21.29
C GLY A 119 -18.20 10.04 -20.93
N GLY A 120 -16.95 9.67 -21.22
CA GLY A 120 -16.39 8.33 -20.97
C GLY A 120 -16.14 8.03 -19.49
N TRP A 121 -16.10 9.04 -18.63
CA TRP A 121 -15.80 8.91 -17.20
C TRP A 121 -16.82 9.66 -16.34
N ILE A 122 -17.18 9.02 -15.23
CA ILE A 122 -17.99 9.60 -14.15
C ILE A 122 -17.04 9.96 -12.99
N GLN A 123 -17.14 11.18 -12.48
CA GLN A 123 -16.49 11.56 -11.24
C GLN A 123 -17.44 11.21 -10.09
N ILE A 124 -16.94 10.42 -9.14
CA ILE A 124 -17.70 9.93 -7.99
C ILE A 124 -17.20 10.54 -6.69
N GLY A 125 -18.14 10.71 -5.76
CA GLY A 125 -17.87 11.17 -4.40
C GLY A 125 -18.73 10.44 -3.36
N GLN A 126 -18.45 10.71 -2.10
CA GLN A 126 -19.21 10.18 -0.96
C GLN A 126 -19.17 11.20 0.18
N GLU A 127 -20.31 11.44 0.84
CA GLU A 127 -20.44 12.42 1.94
C GLU A 127 -19.96 13.84 1.57
N GLY A 128 -20.10 14.23 0.29
CA GLY A 128 -19.62 15.53 -0.21
C GLY A 128 -18.10 15.63 -0.43
N ARG A 129 -17.35 14.52 -0.28
CA ARG A 129 -15.93 14.43 -0.63
C ARG A 129 -15.75 13.74 -1.98
N GLU A 130 -14.80 14.24 -2.78
CA GLU A 130 -14.39 13.59 -4.04
C GLU A 130 -13.61 12.31 -3.75
N LEU A 131 -13.90 11.24 -4.50
CA LEU A 131 -13.16 9.97 -4.48
C LEU A 131 -12.32 9.77 -5.74
N GLY A 132 -12.81 10.20 -6.91
CA GLY A 132 -12.09 10.15 -8.18
C GLY A 132 -12.97 9.74 -9.35
N TRP A 133 -12.35 9.17 -10.38
CA TRP A 133 -12.94 8.90 -11.69
C TRP A 133 -13.10 7.41 -11.96
N VAL A 134 -14.27 7.01 -12.44
CA VAL A 134 -14.59 5.64 -12.87
C VAL A 134 -15.06 5.65 -14.33
N SER A 135 -14.80 4.56 -15.08
CA SER A 135 -15.30 4.48 -16.46
C SER A 135 -16.83 4.39 -16.47
N ALA A 136 -17.46 5.22 -17.31
CA ALA A 136 -18.91 5.31 -17.41
C ALA A 136 -19.56 4.04 -17.96
N GLU A 137 -18.81 3.20 -18.69
CA GLU A 137 -19.31 1.95 -19.27
C GLU A 137 -19.65 0.88 -18.20
N PHE A 138 -19.13 1.03 -16.98
CA PHE A 138 -19.31 0.10 -15.86
C PHE A 138 -20.18 0.68 -14.73
N ILE A 139 -20.90 1.77 -15.01
CA ILE A 139 -21.76 2.47 -14.05
C ILE A 139 -23.22 2.50 -14.56
N ALA A 140 -24.12 1.91 -13.79
CA ALA A 140 -25.55 2.12 -13.91
C ALA A 140 -25.96 3.40 -13.16
N LEU A 141 -26.36 4.43 -13.89
CA LEU A 141 -26.78 5.71 -13.32
C LEU A 141 -28.25 5.66 -12.88
N GLN A 142 -28.51 6.07 -11.64
CA GLN A 142 -29.86 6.14 -11.07
C GLN A 142 -30.14 7.55 -10.52
N THR A 143 -31.39 7.98 -10.59
CA THR A 143 -31.84 9.23 -9.97
C THR A 143 -32.65 8.88 -8.72
N VAL A 144 -32.23 9.39 -7.56
CA VAL A 144 -32.91 9.17 -6.28
C VAL A 144 -33.42 10.49 -5.71
N ALA A 145 -34.65 10.47 -5.20
CA ALA A 145 -35.27 11.62 -4.54
C ALA A 145 -34.85 11.66 -3.06
N THR A 146 -34.16 12.71 -2.65
CA THR A 146 -33.68 12.84 -1.26
C THR A 146 -34.79 13.42 -0.37
N GLY A 147 -35.39 12.58 0.48
CA GLY A 147 -36.44 12.99 1.44
C GLY A 147 -35.87 13.37 2.81
N ALA A 148 -36.45 14.38 3.46
CA ALA A 148 -36.03 14.81 4.79
C ALA A 148 -36.40 13.78 5.88
N GLY A 149 -35.41 13.35 6.68
CA GLY A 149 -35.59 12.44 7.80
C GLY A 149 -35.98 13.15 9.09
N ASP A 150 -36.90 12.53 9.84
CA ASP A 150 -37.41 13.01 11.14
C ASP A 150 -36.43 12.72 12.30
N ALA A 151 -36.71 13.25 13.49
CA ALA A 151 -35.76 13.40 14.58
C ALA A 151 -35.89 12.37 15.72
N ALA A 152 -34.77 12.10 16.39
CA ALA A 152 -34.66 11.59 17.76
C ALA A 152 -33.24 11.92 18.29
N GLU A 153 -33.02 13.12 18.80
CA GLU A 153 -33.17 13.50 20.22
C GLU A 153 -32.00 13.00 21.11
N ALA A 154 -31.14 13.95 21.48
CA ALA A 154 -30.20 13.84 22.59
C ALA A 154 -30.34 15.10 23.47
N PRO A 155 -30.31 14.98 24.82
CA PRO A 155 -30.58 16.11 25.71
C PRO A 155 -29.41 17.11 25.77
N ALA A 156 -29.73 18.35 26.12
CA ALA A 156 -28.90 19.52 25.84
C ALA A 156 -28.06 20.04 27.03
N GLY A 157 -27.07 20.88 26.68
CA GLY A 157 -26.38 21.81 27.58
C GLY A 157 -24.88 21.50 27.76
N GLY A 158 -23.94 22.40 27.48
CA GLY A 158 -24.03 23.76 26.93
C GLY A 158 -22.76 24.56 27.21
N GLY A 159 -22.51 25.66 26.49
CA GLY A 159 -21.43 26.61 26.79
C GLY A 159 -20.32 26.65 25.74
N GLU A 160 -20.15 27.83 25.14
CA GLU A 160 -19.10 28.15 24.17
C GLU A 160 -17.75 28.41 24.87
N THR A 161 -16.64 28.17 24.18
CA THR A 161 -15.73 29.22 23.66
C THR A 161 -14.50 28.62 23.00
N GLY A 162 -13.97 29.31 21.98
CA GLY A 162 -12.87 28.82 21.16
C GLY A 162 -11.51 28.84 21.86
N GLY A 163 -10.72 27.80 21.65
CA GLY A 163 -9.29 27.76 21.95
C GLY A 163 -8.60 26.84 20.93
N ALA A 164 -7.55 27.33 20.28
CA ALA A 164 -6.75 26.50 19.38
C ALA A 164 -6.08 25.38 20.19
N ALA A 165 -6.50 24.13 19.96
CA ALA A 165 -6.00 22.96 20.64
C ALA A 165 -5.40 21.97 19.63
N ALA A 166 -4.37 21.25 20.07
CA ALA A 166 -3.54 20.39 19.23
C ALA A 166 -4.32 19.28 18.50
N GLN A 167 -3.75 18.81 17.39
CA GLN A 167 -4.17 17.58 16.73
C GLN A 167 -4.28 16.44 17.76
N PRO A 168 -5.41 15.71 17.83
CA PRO A 168 -5.49 14.50 18.62
C PRO A 168 -4.41 13.51 18.17
N PRO A 169 -3.73 12.80 19.10
CA PRO A 169 -2.78 11.76 18.71
C PRO A 169 -3.49 10.67 17.90
N ALA A 170 -2.76 10.05 16.98
CA ALA A 170 -3.24 8.96 16.17
C ALA A 170 -3.92 7.89 17.06
N GLN A 171 -5.17 7.57 16.74
CA GLN A 171 -5.93 6.58 17.50
C GLN A 171 -5.28 5.22 17.30
N GLN A 172 -4.57 4.77 18.33
CA GLN A 172 -4.04 3.41 18.38
C GLN A 172 -5.22 2.43 18.27
N PRO A 173 -5.18 1.45 17.34
CA PRO A 173 -6.23 0.45 17.25
C PRO A 173 -6.45 -0.23 18.60
N ALA A 174 -7.72 -0.45 18.95
CA ALA A 174 -8.08 -1.08 20.20
C ALA A 174 -7.38 -2.44 20.34
N ALA A 175 -6.84 -2.72 21.53
CA ALA A 175 -6.16 -3.98 21.81
C ALA A 175 -7.08 -5.17 21.47
N GLY A 176 -6.62 -6.04 20.57
CA GLY A 176 -7.36 -7.22 20.18
C GLY A 176 -7.38 -8.21 21.33
N GLY A 177 -8.52 -8.34 22.01
CA GLY A 177 -8.74 -9.32 23.09
C GLY A 177 -8.82 -10.76 22.58
N GLY A 178 -7.84 -11.18 21.76
CA GLY A 178 -7.84 -12.42 21.01
C GLY A 178 -7.20 -13.59 21.75
N ASN A 179 -7.87 -14.75 21.73
CA ASN A 179 -7.21 -16.03 21.91
C ASN A 179 -6.45 -16.36 20.61
N TYR A 180 -5.18 -16.01 20.54
CA TYR A 180 -4.35 -16.26 19.36
C TYR A 180 -3.91 -17.73 19.26
N LEU A 181 -3.75 -18.22 18.03
CA LEU A 181 -3.19 -19.56 17.79
C LEU A 181 -1.74 -19.63 18.26
N PRO A 182 -1.31 -20.74 18.92
CA PRO A 182 0.04 -20.87 19.44
C PRO A 182 1.08 -20.90 18.32
N ALA A 183 2.27 -20.37 18.62
CA ALA A 183 3.44 -20.41 17.74
C ALA A 183 4.12 -21.79 17.71
N THR A 184 3.31 -22.85 17.51
CA THR A 184 3.77 -24.23 17.40
C THR A 184 3.41 -24.79 16.02
N MET A 185 4.27 -25.69 15.53
CA MET A 185 4.01 -26.50 14.34
C MET A 185 3.71 -27.94 14.74
N ARG A 186 2.68 -28.55 14.14
CA ARG A 186 2.61 -30.02 14.06
C ARG A 186 3.50 -30.46 12.90
N SER A 187 3.86 -31.74 12.84
CA SER A 187 4.69 -32.27 11.75
C SER A 187 3.95 -33.41 11.05
N PRO A 188 3.53 -33.25 9.78
CA PRO A 188 3.57 -32.02 8.99
C PRO A 188 2.48 -31.00 9.38
N ASP A 189 2.82 -29.71 9.30
CA ASP A 189 1.90 -28.58 9.15
C ASP A 189 2.16 -28.02 7.73
N PHE A 190 1.12 -27.50 7.06
CA PHE A 190 1.26 -26.94 5.72
C PHE A 190 0.97 -25.43 5.72
N GLY A 191 1.64 -24.71 4.82
CA GLY A 191 1.36 -23.31 4.55
C GLY A 191 1.58 -22.92 3.09
N ALA A 192 1.05 -21.76 2.71
CA ALA A 192 1.23 -21.17 1.38
C ALA A 192 1.59 -19.68 1.47
N GLN A 193 2.20 -19.16 0.40
CA GLN A 193 2.43 -17.72 0.21
C GLN A 193 1.10 -17.06 -0.22
N ALA A 194 0.75 -15.95 0.42
CA ALA A 194 -0.33 -15.06 -0.01
C ALA A 194 0.21 -13.66 -0.39
N PHE A 195 -0.64 -12.82 -0.98
CA PHE A 195 -0.30 -11.48 -1.49
C PHE A 195 -1.18 -10.36 -0.87
N LEU A 196 -1.50 -10.51 0.41
CA LEU A 196 -2.47 -9.70 1.18
C LEU A 196 -2.06 -8.23 1.38
N TRP A 197 -0.78 -7.92 1.22
CA TRP A 197 -0.22 -6.57 1.42
C TRP A 197 -0.79 -5.57 0.41
N TRP A 198 -0.73 -5.94 -0.87
CA TRP A 198 -1.03 -5.09 -2.03
C TRP A 198 -2.38 -5.40 -2.68
N ARG A 199 -3.01 -6.52 -2.29
CA ARG A 199 -4.27 -7.01 -2.87
C ARG A 199 -5.34 -7.21 -1.77
N PRO A 200 -5.73 -6.15 -1.03
CA PRO A 200 -6.72 -6.26 0.05
C PRO A 200 -8.05 -6.84 -0.42
N GLU A 201 -8.45 -6.56 -1.67
CA GLU A 201 -9.74 -6.94 -2.27
C GLU A 201 -9.90 -8.45 -2.50
N ILE A 202 -8.81 -9.23 -2.44
CA ILE A 202 -8.87 -10.71 -2.49
C ILE A 202 -8.40 -11.38 -1.19
N ALA A 203 -8.05 -10.59 -0.16
CA ALA A 203 -7.42 -11.12 1.04
C ALA A 203 -8.29 -12.18 1.74
N ASP A 204 -9.57 -11.88 1.97
CA ASP A 204 -10.48 -12.78 2.68
C ASP A 204 -10.79 -14.03 1.85
N ARG A 205 -10.97 -13.88 0.53
CA ARG A 205 -11.14 -15.01 -0.38
C ARG A 205 -9.95 -15.96 -0.33
N ASP A 206 -8.74 -15.43 -0.44
CA ASP A 206 -7.52 -16.25 -0.48
C ASP A 206 -7.26 -16.93 0.88
N LEU A 207 -7.55 -16.26 2.00
CA LEU A 207 -7.50 -16.83 3.34
C LEU A 207 -8.56 -17.93 3.56
N THR A 208 -9.79 -17.72 3.07
CA THR A 208 -10.85 -18.74 3.09
C THR A 208 -10.42 -19.97 2.29
N LEU A 209 -9.96 -19.79 1.05
CA LEU A 209 -9.46 -20.89 0.21
C LEU A 209 -8.28 -21.63 0.85
N MET A 210 -7.35 -20.91 1.49
CA MET A 210 -6.27 -21.54 2.25
C MET A 210 -6.80 -22.38 3.43
N LYS A 211 -7.82 -21.89 4.14
CA LYS A 211 -8.41 -22.62 5.26
C LYS A 211 -9.20 -23.85 4.81
N GLU A 212 -9.96 -23.74 3.74
CA GLU A 212 -10.71 -24.83 3.11
C GLU A 212 -9.77 -25.91 2.53
N ALA A 213 -8.64 -25.50 1.95
CA ALA A 213 -7.56 -26.40 1.52
C ALA A 213 -6.72 -26.98 2.68
N ASN A 214 -7.13 -26.72 3.94
CA ASN A 214 -6.50 -27.24 5.16
C ASN A 214 -5.00 -26.83 5.29
N PHE A 215 -4.65 -25.62 4.86
CA PHE A 215 -3.42 -24.97 5.30
C PHE A 215 -3.60 -24.41 6.71
N ASP A 216 -2.53 -24.47 7.51
CA ASP A 216 -2.47 -23.88 8.87
C ASP A 216 -1.68 -22.57 8.89
N TRP A 217 -0.84 -22.32 7.89
CA TRP A 217 0.11 -21.20 7.83
C TRP A 217 -0.02 -20.34 6.57
N VAL A 218 0.03 -19.03 6.76
CA VAL A 218 0.17 -18.02 5.72
C VAL A 218 1.58 -17.44 5.77
N LYS A 219 2.29 -17.47 4.65
CA LYS A 219 3.51 -16.67 4.47
C LYS A 219 3.14 -15.37 3.76
N GLN A 220 3.57 -14.24 4.34
CA GLN A 220 3.29 -12.90 3.80
C GLN A 220 4.54 -12.03 3.91
N ALA A 221 4.85 -11.25 2.87
CA ALA A 221 5.87 -10.21 2.95
C ALA A 221 5.34 -9.01 3.73
N PHE A 222 6.15 -8.48 4.65
CA PHE A 222 5.95 -7.24 5.37
C PHE A 222 7.01 -6.27 4.87
N ALA A 223 6.57 -5.29 4.07
CA ALA A 223 7.44 -4.37 3.34
C ALA A 223 7.91 -3.23 4.27
N TRP A 224 9.18 -3.24 4.65
CA TRP A 224 9.75 -2.28 5.61
C TRP A 224 9.56 -0.83 5.15
N GLU A 225 9.76 -0.55 3.86
CA GLU A 225 9.56 0.76 3.24
C GLU A 225 8.11 1.28 3.33
N THR A 226 7.13 0.40 3.51
CA THR A 226 5.73 0.82 3.71
C THR A 226 5.40 1.05 5.19
N ILE A 227 6.02 0.28 6.09
CA ILE A 227 5.75 0.36 7.53
C ILE A 227 6.53 1.51 8.17
N GLU A 228 7.76 1.78 7.72
CA GLU A 228 8.65 2.80 8.31
C GLU A 228 9.22 3.74 7.23
N GLY A 229 8.52 3.92 6.10
CA GLY A 229 9.01 4.71 4.96
C GLY A 229 9.35 6.17 5.29
N SER A 230 8.62 6.77 6.23
CA SER A 230 8.71 8.19 6.59
C SER A 230 9.97 8.57 7.40
N GLY A 231 10.80 7.60 7.79
CA GLY A 231 12.01 7.80 8.59
C GLY A 231 12.02 6.96 9.87
N LYS A 232 13.19 6.85 10.52
CA LYS A 232 13.36 6.01 11.71
C LYS A 232 12.35 6.33 12.81
N GLY A 233 11.63 5.30 13.27
CA GLY A 233 10.57 5.38 14.28
C GLY A 233 9.26 6.00 13.80
N GLN A 234 9.12 6.40 12.52
CA GLN A 234 7.91 6.99 11.95
C GLN A 234 7.08 5.91 11.26
N PHE A 235 6.28 5.19 12.06
CA PHE A 235 5.57 4.00 11.61
C PHE A 235 4.16 4.27 11.07
N ASP A 236 3.84 3.71 9.90
CA ASP A 236 2.47 3.47 9.42
C ASP A 236 2.13 1.97 9.55
N TRP A 237 1.23 1.65 10.48
CA TRP A 237 0.82 0.27 10.74
C TRP A 237 -0.41 -0.17 9.94
N SER A 238 -1.02 0.70 9.12
CA SER A 238 -2.34 0.47 8.52
C SER A 238 -2.45 -0.83 7.72
N ILE A 239 -1.49 -1.10 6.83
CA ILE A 239 -1.44 -2.33 6.03
C ILE A 239 -1.10 -3.54 6.90
N ALA A 240 -0.13 -3.38 7.82
CA ALA A 240 0.35 -4.44 8.69
C ALA A 240 -0.77 -4.95 9.63
N ASP A 241 -1.48 -4.03 10.29
CA ASP A 241 -2.59 -4.33 11.20
C ASP A 241 -3.73 -5.03 10.47
N ARG A 242 -4.10 -4.55 9.27
CA ARG A 242 -5.12 -5.20 8.41
C ARG A 242 -4.71 -6.64 8.10
N VAL A 243 -3.50 -6.85 7.61
CA VAL A 243 -3.00 -8.20 7.26
C VAL A 243 -3.01 -9.14 8.47
N VAL A 244 -2.50 -8.69 9.63
CA VAL A 244 -2.48 -9.52 10.84
C VAL A 244 -3.89 -9.82 11.33
N THR A 245 -4.78 -8.83 11.35
CA THR A 245 -6.19 -8.99 11.77
C THR A 245 -6.91 -10.00 10.90
N HIS A 246 -6.79 -9.91 9.56
CA HIS A 246 -7.46 -10.83 8.64
C HIS A 246 -6.92 -12.27 8.79
N VAL A 247 -5.59 -12.46 8.86
CA VAL A 247 -4.98 -13.80 9.04
C VAL A 247 -5.37 -14.43 10.38
N ASN A 248 -5.35 -13.65 11.47
CA ASN A 248 -5.76 -14.12 12.79
C ASN A 248 -7.27 -14.44 12.84
N GLY A 249 -8.11 -13.59 12.23
CA GLY A 249 -9.56 -13.78 12.13
C GLY A 249 -9.95 -15.02 11.32
N ALA A 250 -9.21 -15.35 10.26
CA ALA A 250 -9.35 -16.58 9.50
C ALA A 250 -8.91 -17.86 10.26
N GLY A 251 -8.38 -17.72 11.48
CA GLY A 251 -7.87 -18.85 12.26
C GLY A 251 -6.65 -19.51 11.59
N LEU A 252 -5.75 -18.69 11.04
CA LEU A 252 -4.50 -19.11 10.41
C LEU A 252 -3.29 -18.54 11.17
N LYS A 253 -2.16 -19.24 11.12
CA LYS A 253 -0.89 -18.78 11.69
C LYS A 253 -0.10 -17.98 10.65
N LEU A 254 0.59 -16.94 11.06
CA LEU A 254 1.28 -16.01 10.18
C LEU A 254 2.81 -16.17 10.30
N LEU A 255 3.45 -16.39 9.16
CA LEU A 255 4.89 -16.25 8.96
C LEU A 255 5.15 -14.96 8.18
N ALA A 256 5.61 -13.92 8.88
CA ALA A 256 5.95 -12.62 8.29
C ALA A 256 7.39 -12.64 7.76
N ARG A 257 7.58 -12.42 6.45
CA ARG A 257 8.90 -12.13 5.88
C ARG A 257 9.18 -10.64 6.00
N LEU A 258 10.13 -10.29 6.85
CA LEU A 258 10.60 -8.92 7.03
C LEU A 258 11.71 -8.63 6.01
N SER A 259 11.48 -7.72 5.08
CA SER A 259 12.41 -7.34 3.99
C SER A 259 12.05 -5.95 3.46
N SER A 260 12.97 -5.29 2.76
CA SER A 260 12.61 -4.16 1.89
C SER A 260 12.44 -4.60 0.42
N ASP A 261 11.87 -3.73 -0.40
CA ASP A 261 12.04 -3.78 -1.87
C ASP A 261 13.56 -3.70 -2.21
N PRO A 262 14.13 -4.67 -2.98
CA PRO A 262 15.53 -4.64 -3.40
C PRO A 262 15.88 -3.52 -4.39
N GLU A 263 14.91 -3.00 -5.15
CA GLU A 263 15.13 -1.97 -6.18
C GLU A 263 14.99 -0.53 -5.62
N LEU A 264 14.58 -0.37 -4.35
CA LEU A 264 14.33 0.93 -3.73
C LEU A 264 15.62 1.64 -3.29
N THR A 265 16.13 2.54 -4.14
CA THR A 265 17.43 3.22 -3.94
C THR A 265 17.44 4.37 -2.92
N ASN A 266 16.27 4.93 -2.58
CA ASN A 266 16.14 6.14 -1.74
C ASN A 266 15.54 5.87 -0.35
N PHE A 267 15.65 4.63 0.16
CA PHE A 267 15.15 4.28 1.49
C PHE A 267 16.10 4.78 2.59
N TRP A 268 15.56 5.45 3.62
CA TRP A 268 16.36 6.12 4.66
C TRP A 268 17.27 5.16 5.44
N ALA A 269 16.88 3.89 5.59
CA ALA A 269 17.66 2.92 6.34
C ALA A 269 18.89 2.43 5.57
N GLY A 270 18.94 2.65 4.26
CA GLY A 270 19.94 2.12 3.34
C GLY A 270 19.74 0.64 3.01
N HIS A 271 20.73 0.06 2.34
CA HIS A 271 20.73 -1.33 1.89
C HIS A 271 21.53 -2.26 2.82
N PRO A 272 21.27 -3.59 2.79
CA PRO A 272 22.11 -4.55 3.49
C PRO A 272 23.53 -4.62 2.89
N PRO A 273 24.54 -5.01 3.69
CA PRO A 273 24.46 -5.32 5.13
C PRO A 273 24.46 -4.08 6.04
N ALA A 274 24.71 -2.87 5.50
CA ALA A 274 24.94 -1.67 6.31
C ALA A 274 23.72 -1.19 7.11
N ASN A 275 22.51 -1.65 6.75
CA ASN A 275 21.27 -1.32 7.43
C ASN A 275 20.91 -2.27 8.61
N ALA A 276 21.79 -3.20 8.99
CA ALA A 276 21.53 -4.24 9.99
C ALA A 276 20.92 -3.71 11.31
N ASP A 277 21.52 -2.69 11.94
CA ASP A 277 21.02 -2.13 13.20
C ASP A 277 19.61 -1.53 13.05
N ASN A 278 19.36 -0.83 11.94
CA ASN A 278 18.04 -0.29 11.63
C ASN A 278 17.01 -1.41 11.38
N PHE A 279 17.43 -2.50 10.74
CA PHE A 279 16.57 -3.66 10.48
C PHE A 279 16.24 -4.42 11.78
N ALA A 280 17.19 -4.51 12.72
CA ALA A 280 16.98 -5.08 14.03
C ALA A 280 15.98 -4.25 14.85
N ASP A 281 16.11 -2.91 14.87
CA ASP A 281 15.15 -2.00 15.50
C ASP A 281 13.74 -2.14 14.90
N PHE A 282 13.63 -2.22 13.57
CA PHE A 282 12.37 -2.46 12.86
C PHE A 282 11.76 -3.82 13.22
N ALA A 283 12.54 -4.89 13.15
CA ALA A 283 12.09 -6.23 13.50
C ALA A 283 11.63 -6.31 14.96
N PHE A 284 12.31 -5.63 15.88
CA PHE A 284 11.91 -5.48 17.27
C PHE A 284 10.58 -4.72 17.41
N ALA A 285 10.35 -3.64 16.65
CA ALA A 285 9.09 -2.90 16.67
C ALA A 285 7.91 -3.75 16.17
N VAL A 286 8.07 -4.47 15.06
CA VAL A 286 7.05 -5.41 14.54
C VAL A 286 6.77 -6.52 15.56
N ALA A 287 7.82 -7.17 16.08
CA ALA A 287 7.69 -8.25 17.05
C ALA A 287 7.03 -7.81 18.36
N SER A 288 7.35 -6.60 18.84
CA SER A 288 6.73 -6.02 20.03
C SER A 288 5.25 -5.70 19.84
N ARG A 289 4.83 -5.29 18.64
CA ARG A 289 3.43 -4.98 18.31
C ARG A 289 2.56 -6.23 18.18
N TYR A 290 3.06 -7.27 17.53
CA TYR A 290 2.31 -8.49 17.21
C TYR A 290 2.72 -9.70 18.05
N ASN A 291 2.89 -9.47 19.36
CA ASN A 291 3.52 -10.38 20.31
C ASN A 291 2.62 -11.53 20.83
N CYS A 292 1.42 -11.71 20.28
CA CYS A 292 0.48 -12.79 20.64
C CYS A 292 -0.03 -12.81 22.10
N THR A 293 0.22 -11.78 22.91
CA THR A 293 -0.43 -11.63 24.21
C THR A 293 -1.89 -11.21 24.06
N PRO A 294 -2.80 -11.46 25.03
CA PRO A 294 -4.20 -11.06 24.94
C PRO A 294 -4.46 -9.53 24.88
N GLN A 295 -3.40 -8.72 25.00
CA GLN A 295 -3.44 -7.25 24.89
C GLN A 295 -2.74 -6.74 23.61
N ALA A 296 -2.23 -7.65 22.77
CA ALA A 296 -1.57 -7.29 21.52
C ALA A 296 -2.55 -6.69 20.50
N VAL A 297 -2.01 -6.00 19.49
CA VAL A 297 -2.80 -5.62 18.31
C VAL A 297 -3.12 -6.85 17.45
N GLY A 298 -2.24 -7.85 17.49
CA GLY A 298 -2.38 -9.11 16.78
C GLY A 298 -1.29 -10.11 17.13
N CYS A 299 -1.22 -11.20 16.39
CA CYS A 299 -0.24 -12.26 16.58
C CYS A 299 0.41 -12.65 15.25
N ILE A 300 1.74 -12.59 15.22
CA ILE A 300 2.57 -13.21 14.19
C ILE A 300 3.37 -14.33 14.86
N GLN A 301 3.10 -15.58 14.46
CA GLN A 301 3.68 -16.77 15.08
C GLN A 301 5.12 -17.04 14.64
N ALA A 302 5.55 -16.56 13.48
CA ALA A 302 6.91 -16.76 12.97
C ALA A 302 7.40 -15.56 12.14
N TYR A 303 8.71 -15.34 12.18
CA TYR A 303 9.39 -14.30 11.39
C TYR A 303 10.45 -14.95 10.50
N GLN A 304 10.43 -14.62 9.20
CA GLN A 304 11.57 -14.82 8.32
C GLN A 304 12.35 -13.51 8.24
N VAL A 305 13.60 -13.52 8.70
CA VAL A 305 14.53 -12.42 8.47
C VAL A 305 14.97 -12.44 7.01
N TRP A 306 14.83 -11.29 6.35
CA TRP A 306 15.28 -10.99 5.00
C TRP A 306 14.72 -11.91 3.88
N ASN A 307 15.19 -11.68 2.65
CA ASN A 307 14.86 -12.47 1.47
C ASN A 307 16.13 -12.79 0.66
N GLU A 308 16.27 -14.04 0.20
CA GLU A 308 17.24 -14.46 -0.83
C GLU A 308 18.64 -13.76 -0.81
N PRO A 309 19.37 -13.70 0.33
CA PRO A 309 20.65 -12.97 0.46
C PRO A 309 21.78 -13.54 -0.43
N ASN A 310 21.53 -14.69 -1.06
CA ASN A 310 22.37 -15.30 -2.10
C ASN A 310 22.24 -14.61 -3.48
N LEU A 311 21.38 -13.61 -3.64
CA LEU A 311 21.17 -12.85 -4.88
C LEU A 311 21.61 -11.40 -4.70
N ALA A 312 22.43 -10.88 -5.62
CA ALA A 312 23.04 -9.57 -5.47
C ALA A 312 22.02 -8.44 -5.30
N ARG A 313 20.92 -8.43 -6.08
CA ARG A 313 19.82 -7.44 -5.95
C ARG A 313 19.26 -7.38 -4.53
N GLU A 314 19.06 -8.53 -3.91
CA GLU A 314 18.51 -8.69 -2.54
C GLU A 314 19.55 -8.36 -1.47
N TRP A 315 20.83 -8.25 -1.84
CA TRP A 315 21.94 -7.90 -0.95
C TRP A 315 22.51 -6.52 -1.26
N GLY A 316 21.66 -5.57 -1.65
CA GLY A 316 22.05 -4.17 -1.90
C GLY A 316 22.95 -3.99 -3.13
N ASN A 317 22.78 -4.85 -4.14
CA ASN A 317 23.68 -5.02 -5.28
C ASN A 317 25.13 -5.40 -4.92
N ASN A 318 25.39 -5.83 -3.69
CA ASN A 318 26.69 -6.36 -3.27
C ASN A 318 26.85 -7.82 -3.71
N ARG A 319 28.11 -8.30 -3.71
CA ARG A 319 28.39 -9.74 -3.84
C ARG A 319 27.82 -10.47 -2.61
N PRO A 320 27.03 -11.55 -2.79
CA PRO A 320 26.53 -12.37 -1.68
C PRO A 320 27.64 -12.86 -0.74
N ASN A 321 27.39 -12.74 0.57
CA ASN A 321 28.35 -13.07 1.61
C ASN A 321 27.67 -13.77 2.81
N PRO A 322 27.81 -15.10 2.95
CA PRO A 322 27.19 -15.84 4.04
C PRO A 322 27.64 -15.43 5.46
N ALA A 323 28.87 -14.93 5.62
CA ALA A 323 29.38 -14.49 6.92
C ALA A 323 28.68 -13.20 7.38
N GLN A 324 28.57 -12.21 6.47
CA GLN A 324 27.82 -10.97 6.74
C GLN A 324 26.33 -11.22 6.94
N TYR A 325 25.75 -12.23 6.27
CA TYR A 325 24.37 -12.61 6.53
C TYR A 325 24.19 -13.27 7.90
N ALA A 326 25.15 -14.07 8.36
CA ALA A 326 25.14 -14.59 9.73
C ALA A 326 25.28 -13.47 10.78
N GLU A 327 26.16 -12.49 10.55
CA GLU A 327 26.28 -11.28 11.40
C GLU A 327 24.98 -10.45 11.40
N PHE A 328 24.28 -10.35 10.26
CA PHE A 328 22.99 -9.67 10.14
C PHE A 328 21.85 -10.35 10.90
N LEU A 329 21.96 -11.65 11.23
CA LEU A 329 20.95 -12.40 11.97
C LEU A 329 21.04 -12.24 13.51
N GLY A 330 22.19 -11.78 14.02
CA GLY A 330 22.48 -11.66 15.46
C GLY A 330 23.28 -12.81 16.07
#